data_AF-A0A959FHQ6-F1
#
_entry.id   AF-A0A959FHQ6-F1
#
_cell.length_a   1.000
_cell.length_b   1.000
_cell.length_c   1.000
_cell.angle_alpha   90.00
_cell.angle_beta   90.00
_cell.angle_gamma   90.00
#
_symmetry.space_group_name_H-M   'P 1'
#
loop_
_entity.id
_entity.type
_entity.pdbx_description
1 polymer ?
#
loop_
_entity_poly.entity_id
_entity_poly.type
_entity_poly.pdbx_seq_one_letter_code
_entity_poly.pdbx_strand_id
1 'polypeptide(L)' 'MRVDIQINNPDGREIHGCESRQEEGWIIYSCPECPDYERRFHLATGKMTVTGIVPEGPLHLGNYTPPALDEELIHPN' A
#
# COMPACT_ATOMS: atom_id res chain seq x y z
N MET A 1 14.21 -10.52 16.96
CA MET A 1 14.22 -11.37 15.75
C MET A 1 13.09 -10.87 14.87
N ARG A 2 13.38 -10.13 13.80
CA ARG A 2 12.37 -9.75 12.80
C ARG A 2 12.14 -10.97 11.91
N VAL A 3 10.88 -11.33 11.72
CA VAL A 3 10.48 -12.39 10.79
C VAL A 3 10.15 -11.68 9.49
N ASP A 4 11.07 -11.74 8.54
CA ASP A 4 10.83 -11.27 7.18
C ASP A 4 9.94 -12.32 6.50
N ILE A 5 8.63 -12.05 6.44
CA ILE A 5 7.70 -12.87 5.67
C ILE A 5 8.03 -12.62 4.19
N GLN A 6 8.79 -13.53 3.58
CA GLN A 6 8.94 -13.57 2.12
C GLN A 6 7.58 -13.97 1.53
N ILE A 7 6.79 -12.96 1.16
CA ILE A 7 5.64 -13.15 0.29
C ILE A 7 6.22 -13.66 -1.04
N ASN A 8 5.78 -14.86 -1.46
CA ASN A 8 6.23 -15.51 -2.68
C ASN A 8 6.36 -14.50 -3.83
N ASN A 9 7.60 -14.29 -4.27
CA ASN A 9 7.96 -13.37 -5.35
C ASN A 9 8.42 -14.19 -6.57
N PRO A 10 7.49 -14.89 -7.25
CA PRO A 10 7.84 -15.89 -8.26
C PRO A 10 8.53 -15.30 -9.51
N ASP A 11 8.41 -14.00 -9.73
CA ASP A 11 9.03 -13.29 -10.85
C ASP A 11 10.39 -12.64 -10.49
N GLY A 12 10.83 -12.75 -9.22
CA GLY A 12 12.11 -12.24 -8.75
C GLY A 12 12.22 -10.72 -8.73
N ARG A 13 11.11 -9.98 -8.89
CA ARG A 13 11.13 -8.51 -8.93
C ARG A 13 11.37 -7.91 -7.57
N GLU A 14 12.04 -6.77 -7.51
CA GLU A 14 12.20 -6.06 -6.23
C GLU A 14 10.82 -5.70 -5.66
N ILE A 15 10.67 -5.78 -4.33
CA ILE A 15 9.43 -5.43 -3.63
C ILE A 15 9.68 -4.14 -2.87
N HIS A 16 8.87 -3.12 -3.14
CA HIS A 16 8.91 -1.85 -2.43
C HIS A 16 7.74 -1.74 -1.45
N GLY A 17 8.05 -1.28 -0.24
CA GLY A 17 7.08 -0.95 0.78
C GLY A 17 6.44 0.41 0.50
N CYS A 18 5.14 0.43 0.25
CA CYS A 18 4.37 1.64 0.05
C CYS A 18 3.75 2.11 1.36
N GLU A 19 3.81 3.42 1.58
CA GLU A 19 3.08 4.10 2.64
C GLU A 19 1.64 4.35 2.17
N SER A 20 0.68 4.24 3.08
CA SER A 20 -0.72 4.53 2.79
C SER A 20 -1.23 5.68 3.65
N ARG A 21 -2.10 6.51 3.06
CA ARG A 21 -2.82 7.57 3.75
C ARG A 21 -4.23 7.70 3.19
N GLN A 22 -5.16 8.21 3.99
CA GLN A 22 -6.52 8.49 3.54
C GLN A 22 -6.71 10.00 3.32
N GLU A 23 -7.20 10.38 2.14
CA GLU A 23 -7.53 11.76 1.78
C GLU A 23 -8.85 11.80 1.02
N GLU A 24 -9.86 12.54 1.51
CA GLU A 24 -11.12 12.79 0.81
C GLU A 24 -11.81 11.54 0.22
N GLY A 25 -11.81 10.43 0.98
CA GLY A 25 -12.42 9.16 0.55
C GLY A 25 -11.54 8.29 -0.35
N TRP A 26 -10.31 8.73 -0.64
CA TRP A 26 -9.28 7.94 -1.31
C TRP A 26 -8.29 7.37 -0.30
N ILE A 27 -7.88 6.13 -0.51
CA ILE A 27 -6.63 5.60 0.00
C ILE A 27 -5.56 5.89 -1.06
N ILE A 28 -4.52 6.61 -0.67
CA ILE A 28 -3.37 6.92 -1.51
C ILE A 28 -2.19 6.09 -1.03
N TYR A 29 -1.59 5.34 -1.93
CA TYR A 29 -0.35 4.60 -1.73
C TYR A 29 0.77 5.31 -2.48
N SER A 30 1.83 5.68 -1.77
CA SER A 30 3.04 6.28 -2.34
C SER A 30 4.26 5.44 -1.98
N CYS A 31 5.23 5.36 -2.91
CA CYS A 31 6.46 4.62 -2.71
C CYS A 31 7.62 5.59 -2.41
N PRO A 32 8.32 5.45 -1.27
CA PRO A 32 9.51 6.26 -0.98
C PRO A 32 10.64 6.09 -2.00
N GLU A 33 10.70 4.92 -2.66
CA GLU A 33 11.74 4.55 -3.62
C GLU A 33 11.37 4.91 -5.07
N CYS A 34 10.07 5.16 -5.34
CA CYS A 34 9.57 5.53 -6.66
C CYS A 34 8.73 6.81 -6.54
N PRO A 35 9.35 8.00 -6.62
CA PRO A 35 8.67 9.28 -6.37
C PRO A 35 7.54 9.59 -7.36
N ASP A 36 7.58 8.99 -8.55
CA ASP A 36 6.55 9.13 -9.57
C ASP A 36 5.41 8.11 -9.43
N TYR A 37 5.57 7.12 -8.54
CA TYR A 37 4.55 6.09 -8.28
C TYR A 37 3.50 6.58 -7.30
N GLU A 38 2.24 6.53 -7.72
CA GLU A 38 1.10 6.73 -6.85
C GLU A 38 -0.05 5.80 -7.26
N ARG A 39 -0.60 5.06 -6.30
CA ARG A 39 -1.83 4.28 -6.49
C ARG A 39 -2.92 4.88 -5.61
N ARG A 40 -4.06 5.23 -6.19
CA ARG A 40 -5.24 5.70 -5.45
C ARG A 40 -6.38 4.69 -5.55
N PHE A 41 -7.11 4.50 -4.46
CA PHE A 41 -8.30 3.68 -4.39
C PHE A 41 -9.43 4.42 -3.68
N HIS A 42 -10.55 4.66 -4.35
CA HIS A 42 -11.70 5.35 -3.76
C HIS A 42 -12.59 4.37 -2.99
N LEU A 43 -12.75 4.60 -1.69
CA LEU A 43 -13.44 3.68 -0.79
C LEU A 43 -14.91 3.46 -1.15
N ALA A 44 -15.64 4.51 -1.54
CA ALA A 44 -17.08 4.40 -1.79
C ALA A 44 -17.44 3.84 -3.17
N THR A 45 -16.53 3.92 -4.14
CA THR A 45 -16.83 3.53 -5.54
C THR A 45 -15.99 2.37 -6.03
N GLY A 46 -14.94 1.97 -5.29
CA GLY A 46 -13.96 0.99 -5.72
C GLY A 46 -13.08 1.44 -6.88
N LYS A 47 -13.17 2.72 -7.30
CA LYS A 47 -12.36 3.24 -8.42
C LYS A 47 -10.88 3.22 -8.05
N MET A 48 -10.07 2.66 -8.91
CA MET A 48 -8.60 2.63 -8.78
C MET A 48 -7.95 3.45 -9.89
N THR A 49 -6.92 4.22 -9.55
CA THR A 49 -6.03 4.88 -10.52
C THR A 49 -4.60 4.65 -10.12
N VAL A 50 -3.71 4.48 -11.09
CA VAL A 50 -2.28 4.32 -10.82
C VAL A 50 -1.47 5.15 -11.79
N THR A 51 -0.45 5.84 -11.29
CA THR A 51 0.53 6.61 -12.06
C THR A 51 1.93 6.08 -11.78
N GLY A 52 2.86 6.29 -12.72
CA GLY A 52 4.26 5.88 -12.55
C GLY A 52 4.50 4.36 -12.59
N ILE A 53 3.58 3.56 -13.13
CA ILE A 53 3.81 2.12 -13.31
C ILE A 53 4.87 1.93 -14.41
N VAL A 54 5.89 1.13 -14.08
CA VAL A 54 6.82 0.57 -15.06
C VAL A 54 6.45 -0.92 -15.26
N PRO A 55 6.15 -1.38 -16.50
CA PRO A 55 5.66 -2.75 -16.75
C PRO A 55 6.55 -3.87 -16.21
N GLU A 56 7.86 -3.66 -16.21
CA GLU A 56 8.87 -4.59 -15.67
C GLU A 56 9.51 -4.05 -14.38
N GLY A 57 8.86 -3.07 -13.74
CA GLY A 57 9.34 -2.43 -12.52
C GLY A 57 9.08 -3.22 -11.24
N PRO A 58 9.49 -2.65 -10.09
CA PRO A 58 9.30 -3.25 -8.78
C PRO A 58 7.82 -3.48 -8.46
N LEU A 59 7.57 -4.45 -7.58
CA LEU A 59 6.27 -4.74 -7.02
C LEU A 59 5.99 -3.80 -5.83
N HIS A 60 4.90 -3.04 -5.92
CA HIS A 60 4.50 -2.09 -4.89
C HIS A 60 3.46 -2.69 -3.94
N LEU A 61 3.89 -3.02 -2.72
CA LEU A 61 3.06 -3.57 -1.66
C LEU A 61 2.80 -2.52 -0.58
N GLY A 62 1.53 -2.30 -0.25
CA GLY A 62 1.14 -1.38 0.82
C GLY A 62 -0.11 -1.90 1.51
N ASN A 63 -0.13 -1.81 2.83
CA ASN A 63 -1.30 -2.12 3.64
C ASN A 63 -2.01 -0.82 4.01
N TYR A 64 -3.33 -0.88 4.13
CA TYR A 64 -4.14 0.20 4.66
C TYR A 64 -4.98 -0.34 5.80
N THR A 65 -4.77 0.22 6.99
CA THR A 65 -5.65 0.01 8.14
C THR A 65 -6.57 1.22 8.23
N PRO A 66 -7.90 1.05 8.12
CA PRO A 66 -8.84 2.12 8.42
C PRO A 66 -8.61 2.66 9.83
N PRO A 67 -8.65 3.99 10.04
CA PRO A 67 -8.45 4.58 11.37
C PRO A 67 -9.36 3.98 12.46
N ALA A 68 -10.60 3.62 12.10
CA ALA A 68 -11.55 2.98 13.01
C ALA A 68 -11.09 1.61 13.55
N LEU A 69 -10.21 0.90 12.83
CA LEU A 69 -9.66 -0.39 13.26
C LEU A 69 -8.35 -0.23 14.06
N ASP A 70 -7.65 0.90 13.93
CA ASP A 70 -6.47 1.18 14.76
C ASP A 70 -6.87 1.51 16.21
N GLU A 71 -8.03 2.13 16.43
CA GLU A 71 -8.53 2.48 17.77
C GLU A 71 -8.99 1.25 18.59
N GLU A 72 -9.57 0.22 17.94
CA GLU A 72 -9.97 -1.03 18.62
C GLU A 72 -8.77 -1.85 19.13
N LEU A 73 -7.57 -1.66 18.59
CA LEU A 73 -6.36 -2.36 19.04
C LEU A 73 -5.75 -1.75 20.31
N ILE A 74 -6.14 -0.54 20.70
CA ILE A 74 -5.59 0.18 21.86
C ILE A 74 -6.43 -0.07 23.13
N HIS A 75 -7.67 -0.54 22.98
CA HIS A 75 -8.57 -0.86 24.10
C HIS A 75 -9.09 -2.31 24.01
N PRO A 76 -8.27 -3.32 24.35
CA PRO A 76 -8.80 -4.68 24.53
C PRO A 76 -9.75 -4.70 25.73
N ASN A 77 -10.99 -5.13 25.49
CA ASN A 77 -11.97 -5.47 26.53
C ASN A 77 -11.47 -6.62 27.41
#